data_AF-A0A6J4QQZ4-F1
#
_entry.id   AF-A0A6J4QQZ4-F1
#
_cell.length_a   1.000
_cell.length_b   1.000
_cell.length_c   1.000
_cell.angle_alpha   90.00
_cell.angle_beta   90.00
_cell.angle_gamma   90.00
#
_symmetry.space_group_name_H-M   'P 1'
#
loop_
_entity.id
_entity.type
_entity.pdbx_description
1 polymer ?
#
loop_
_entity_poly.entity_id
_entity_poly.type
_entity_poly.pdbx_seq_one_letter_code
_entity_poly.pdbx_strand_id
1 'polypeptide(L)'
;MARIFGARGGGRGLFVVRAVIVAACVLLAVILAVVLLLGLVNRDPTAEEVIQAFRDEGLEVGEVQTVSRSEDRSLIPKTYEEVVSFAMPSSGARSGGRVFTFPSRDALNL
;
A
#
# COMPACT_ATOMS: atom_id res chain seq x y z
N MET A 1 -53.06 4.34 -54.22
CA MET A 1 -52.26 3.12 -54.01
C MET A 1 -51.06 3.46 -53.13
N ALA A 2 -50.94 2.77 -52.01
CA ALA A 2 -49.95 3.01 -50.96
C ALA A 2 -48.64 2.25 -51.19
N ARG A 3 -47.52 2.80 -50.70
CA ARG A 3 -46.44 2.16 -49.91
C ARG A 3 -45.34 3.20 -49.65
N ILE A 4 -45.47 3.96 -48.55
CA ILE A 4 -44.90 3.70 -47.21
C ILE A 4 -43.36 3.78 -47.24
N PHE A 5 -42.88 4.96 -46.81
CA PHE A 5 -41.53 5.21 -46.32
C PHE A 5 -41.14 4.19 -45.24
N GLY A 6 -40.20 3.31 -45.57
CA GLY A 6 -39.53 2.41 -44.62
C GLY A 6 -38.25 3.02 -44.07
N ALA A 7 -38.33 4.20 -43.43
CA ALA A 7 -37.23 4.76 -42.65
C ALA A 7 -37.52 4.52 -41.16
N ARG A 8 -37.10 3.38 -40.63
CA ARG A 8 -37.22 3.08 -39.18
C ARG A 8 -36.01 2.28 -38.72
N GLY A 9 -35.08 2.92 -37.99
CA GLY A 9 -34.07 2.17 -37.22
C GLY A 9 -32.82 2.90 -36.69
N GLY A 10 -32.39 4.02 -37.28
CA GLY A 10 -31.02 4.52 -37.05
C GLY A 10 -30.71 5.18 -35.70
N GLY A 11 -31.69 5.74 -34.99
CA GLY A 11 -31.44 6.56 -33.79
C GLY A 11 -31.25 5.76 -32.50
N ARG A 12 -32.09 4.75 -32.26
CA ARG A 12 -32.11 4.02 -30.97
C ARG A 12 -30.89 3.13 -30.73
N GLY A 13 -30.31 2.54 -31.77
CA GLY A 13 -29.13 1.68 -31.65
C GLY A 13 -27.88 2.42 -31.19
N LEU A 14 -27.67 3.64 -31.66
CA LEU A 14 -26.49 4.45 -31.31
C LEU A 14 -26.51 4.89 -29.83
N PHE A 15 -27.68 5.23 -29.29
CA PHE A 15 -27.83 5.57 -27.86
C PHE A 15 -27.60 4.37 -26.96
N VAL A 16 -28.08 3.18 -27.36
CA VAL A 16 -27.85 1.93 -26.61
C VAL A 16 -26.36 1.57 -26.61
N VAL A 17 -25.68 1.64 -27.77
CA VAL A 17 -24.24 1.37 -27.86
C VAL A 17 -23.44 2.35 -27.00
N ARG A 18 -23.77 3.65 -27.02
CA ARG A 18 -23.13 4.65 -26.14
C ARG A 18 -23.36 4.37 -24.67
N ALA A 19 -24.58 4.01 -24.27
CA ALA A 19 -24.89 3.67 -22.88
C ALA A 19 -24.13 2.41 -22.41
N VAL A 20 -24.01 1.40 -23.27
CA VAL A 20 -23.22 0.19 -22.99
C VAL A 20 -21.73 0.53 -22.86
N ILE A 21 -21.18 1.37 -23.73
CA ILE A 21 -19.78 1.81 -23.64
C ILE A 21 -19.54 2.58 -22.33
N VAL A 22 -20.42 3.52 -21.99
CA VAL A 22 -20.31 4.29 -20.73
C VAL A 22 -20.39 3.36 -19.52
N ALA A 23 -21.34 2.42 -19.50
CA ALA A 23 -21.47 1.44 -18.43
C ALA A 23 -20.22 0.55 -18.30
N ALA A 24 -19.65 0.11 -19.42
CA ALA A 24 -18.40 -0.65 -19.44
C ALA A 24 -17.20 0.16 -18.93
N CYS A 25 -17.09 1.44 -19.31
CA CYS A 25 -16.05 2.33 -18.81
C CYS A 25 -16.17 2.57 -17.30
N VAL A 26 -17.40 2.77 -16.79
CA VAL A 26 -17.65 2.93 -15.35
C VAL A 26 -17.27 1.65 -14.60
N LEU A 27 -17.68 0.48 -15.10
CA LEU A 27 -17.32 -0.80 -14.50
C LEU A 27 -15.79 -1.00 -14.46
N LEU A 28 -15.10 -0.70 -15.56
CA LEU A 28 -13.64 -0.78 -15.62
C LEU A 28 -12.97 0.17 -14.63
N ALA A 29 -13.46 1.41 -14.51
CA ALA A 29 -12.94 2.38 -13.54
C ALA A 29 -13.12 1.90 -12.09
N VAL A 30 -14.27 1.29 -11.77
CA VAL A 30 -14.52 0.70 -10.44
C VAL A 30 -13.57 -0.47 -10.17
N ILE A 31 -13.39 -1.37 -11.13
CA ILE A 31 -12.45 -2.50 -10.99
C ILE A 31 -11.03 -1.98 -10.75
N LEU A 32 -10.59 -0.99 -11.52
CA LEU A 32 -9.27 -0.38 -11.36
C LEU A 32 -9.11 0.24 -9.96
N ALA A 33 -10.11 0.97 -9.48
CA ALA A 33 -10.09 1.56 -8.15
C ALA A 33 -9.97 0.50 -7.05
N VAL A 34 -10.69 -0.62 -7.18
CA VAL A 34 -10.61 -1.75 -6.23
C VAL A 34 -9.22 -2.38 -6.25
N VAL A 35 -8.63 -2.61 -7.43
CA VAL A 35 -7.27 -3.18 -7.54
C VAL A 35 -6.23 -2.25 -6.91
N LEU A 36 -6.34 -0.94 -7.11
CA LEU A 36 -5.44 0.05 -6.50
C LEU A 36 -5.59 0.09 -4.98
N LEU A 37 -6.82 0.03 -4.46
CA LEU A 37 -7.07 -0.04 -3.02
C LEU A 37 -6.49 -1.31 -2.40
N LEU A 38 -6.65 -2.47 -3.05
CA LEU A 38 -6.05 -3.72 -2.57
C LEU A 38 -4.52 -3.66 -2.53
N GLY A 39 -3.88 -2.97 -3.48
CA GLY A 39 -2.43 -2.74 -3.46
C GLY A 39 -1.98 -1.86 -2.29
N LEU A 40 -2.78 -0.87 -1.91
CA LEU A 40 -2.48 -0.01 -0.76
C LEU A 40 -2.67 -0.72 0.58
N VAL A 41 -3.68 -1.60 0.68
CA VAL A 41 -3.98 -2.34 1.93
C VAL A 41 -3.01 -3.50 2.16
N ASN A 42 -2.58 -4.18 1.09
CA ASN A 42 -1.75 -5.39 1.21
C ASN A 42 -0.24 -5.14 1.11
N ARG A 43 0.21 -3.89 1.16
CA ARG A 43 1.66 -3.62 1.22
C ARG A 43 2.18 -3.82 2.64
N ASP A 44 3.43 -4.24 2.74
CA ASP A 44 4.12 -4.27 4.01
C ASP A 44 4.35 -2.83 4.53
N PRO A 45 4.19 -2.60 5.85
CA PRO A 45 4.44 -1.28 6.44
C PRO A 45 5.95 -0.96 6.42
N THR A 46 6.27 0.32 6.25
CA THR A 46 7.67 0.78 6.34
C THR A 46 8.11 0.94 7.80
N ALA A 47 9.42 1.04 8.04
CA ALA A 47 9.94 1.26 9.38
C ALA A 47 9.41 2.56 10.01
N GLU A 48 9.30 3.62 9.23
CA GLU A 48 8.72 4.91 9.65
C GLU A 48 7.26 4.76 10.05
N GLU A 49 6.46 3.99 9.31
CA GLU A 49 5.04 3.78 9.62
C GLU A 49 4.87 2.99 10.90
N VAL A 50 5.72 1.98 11.13
CA VAL A 50 5.77 1.26 12.39
C VAL A 50 6.12 2.22 13.53
N ILE A 51 7.16 3.04 13.39
CA ILE A 51 7.56 4.00 14.43
C ILE A 51 6.48 5.07 14.67
N GLN A 52 5.79 5.51 13.62
CA GLN A 52 4.69 6.46 13.72
C GLN A 52 3.50 5.85 14.47
N ALA A 53 3.16 4.59 14.22
CA ALA A 53 2.11 3.90 14.97
C ALA A 53 2.40 3.85 16.48
N PHE A 54 3.67 3.73 16.89
CA PHE A 54 4.04 3.85 18.31
C PHE A 54 3.70 5.24 18.87
N ARG A 55 3.98 6.32 18.12
CA ARG A 55 3.61 7.69 18.54
C ARG A 55 2.10 7.87 18.64
N ASP A 56 1.37 7.33 17.67
CA ASP A 56 -0.09 7.45 17.57
C ASP A 56 -0.80 6.71 18.72
N GLU A 57 -0.22 5.60 19.20
CA GLU A 57 -0.64 4.87 20.41
C GLU A 57 -0.20 5.55 21.72
N GLY A 58 0.43 6.72 21.64
CA GLY A 58 0.88 7.49 22.81
C GLY A 58 2.16 6.96 23.45
N LEU A 59 2.92 6.11 22.76
CA LEU A 59 4.23 5.66 23.23
C LEU A 59 5.27 6.74 22.93
N GLU A 60 6.20 6.91 23.87
CA GLU A 60 7.27 7.87 23.71
C GLU A 60 8.26 7.40 22.63
N VAL A 61 8.43 8.21 21.59
CA VAL A 61 9.43 7.98 20.55
C VAL A 61 10.34 9.19 20.49
N GLY A 62 11.60 8.96 20.85
CA GLY A 62 12.67 9.94 20.81
C GLY A 62 13.34 10.00 19.44
N GLU A 63 14.67 10.17 19.46
CA GLU A 63 15.51 10.24 18.26
C GLU A 63 15.41 8.94 17.46
N VAL A 64 15.28 9.08 16.13
CA VAL A 64 15.21 7.98 15.17
C VAL A 64 16.47 8.03 14.30
N GLN A 65 17.16 6.90 14.19
CA GLN A 65 18.40 6.81 13.41
C GLN A 65 18.48 5.46 12.69
N THR A 66 18.90 5.50 11.43
CA THR A 66 19.29 4.31 10.67
C THR A 66 20.60 3.75 11.25
N VAL A 67 20.65 2.44 11.44
CA VAL A 67 21.85 1.77 11.98
C VAL A 67 22.55 1.02 10.86
N SER A 68 23.86 1.21 10.74
CA SER A 68 24.66 0.47 9.76
C SER A 68 24.70 -1.02 10.14
N ARG A 69 24.58 -1.92 9.16
CA ARG A 69 24.64 -3.38 9.40
C ARG A 69 25.93 -3.82 10.09
N SER A 70 27.05 -3.14 9.81
CA SER A 70 28.37 -3.38 10.44
C SER A 70 28.42 -2.98 11.91
N GLU A 71 27.59 -2.04 12.34
CA GLU A 71 27.53 -1.51 13.70
C GLU A 71 26.49 -2.22 14.56
N ASP A 72 25.55 -2.93 13.92
CA ASP A 72 24.51 -3.67 14.59
C ASP A 72 25.06 -4.94 15.27
N ARG A 73 25.05 -4.93 16.60
CA ARG A 73 25.44 -6.06 17.46
C ARG A 73 24.29 -6.99 17.83
N SER A 74 23.13 -6.87 17.18
CA SER A 74 22.00 -7.77 17.43
C SER A 74 22.30 -9.22 17.02
N LEU A 75 21.61 -10.15 17.68
CA LEU A 75 21.56 -11.58 17.30
C LEU A 75 20.57 -11.86 16.16
N ILE A 76 19.97 -10.81 15.58
CA ILE A 76 19.03 -10.93 14.46
C ILE A 76 19.83 -11.29 13.19
N PRO A 77 19.31 -12.18 12.32
CA PRO A 77 19.94 -12.52 11.05
C PRO A 77 20.33 -11.28 10.24
N LYS A 78 21.57 -11.19 9.77
CA LYS A 78 22.10 -10.03 9.01
C LYS A 78 21.63 -9.98 7.55
N THR A 79 20.56 -10.69 7.25
CA THR A 79 19.87 -10.77 5.96
C THR A 79 18.86 -9.63 5.78
N TYR A 80 18.59 -8.82 6.82
CA TYR A 80 17.75 -7.62 6.72
C TYR A 80 18.36 -6.59 5.77
N GLU A 81 17.54 -5.87 5.02
CA GLU A 81 17.98 -4.78 4.12
C GLU A 81 18.27 -3.51 4.91
N GLU A 82 17.41 -3.20 5.89
CA GLU A 82 17.45 -1.98 6.66
C GLU A 82 17.19 -2.24 8.14
N VAL A 83 17.78 -1.42 9.00
CA VAL A 83 17.44 -1.35 10.41
C VAL A 83 17.34 0.11 10.85
N VAL A 84 16.19 0.44 11.46
CA VAL A 84 15.94 1.75 12.05
C VAL A 84 15.80 1.58 13.56
N SER A 85 16.56 2.35 14.32
CA SER A 85 16.45 2.39 15.78
C SER A 85 15.80 3.68 16.23
N PHE A 86 15.04 3.60 17.31
CA PHE A 86 14.44 4.78 17.93
C PHE A 86 14.60 4.71 19.44
N ALA A 87 14.84 5.86 20.07
CA ALA A 87 14.94 5.96 21.52
C ALA A 87 13.55 6.00 22.17
N MET A 88 13.47 5.51 23.41
CA MET A 88 12.35 5.69 24.33
C MET A 88 12.90 6.43 25.56
N PRO A 89 12.68 7.75 25.68
CA PRO A 89 13.28 8.57 26.73
C PRO A 89 13.06 8.05 28.16
N SER A 90 11.85 7.55 28.47
CA SER A 90 11.52 6.97 29.78
C SER A 90 12.35 5.74 30.16
N SER A 91 12.82 4.95 29.20
CA SER A 91 13.67 3.79 29.50
C SER A 91 15.16 4.14 29.61
N GLY A 92 15.55 5.37 29.23
CA GLY A 92 16.93 5.87 29.20
C GLY A 92 17.42 6.21 27.78
N ALA A 93 18.34 7.18 27.67
CA ALA A 93 18.74 7.83 26.41
C ALA A 93 19.28 6.91 25.28
N ARG A 94 19.62 5.65 25.58
CA ARG A 94 20.08 4.66 24.59
C ARG A 94 19.22 3.39 24.55
N SER A 95 18.07 3.42 25.20
CA SER A 95 17.13 2.32 25.25
C SER A 95 15.89 2.70 24.46
N GLY A 96 15.37 1.76 23.69
CA GLY A 96 14.24 1.96 22.82
C GLY A 96 14.10 0.77 21.86
N GLY A 97 13.33 0.97 20.79
CA GLY A 97 13.03 -0.09 19.84
C GLY A 97 13.96 -0.10 18.63
N ARG A 98 13.95 -1.25 17.92
CA ARG A 98 14.57 -1.41 16.61
C ARG A 98 13.59 -2.10 15.68
N VAL A 99 13.46 -1.56 14.48
CA VAL A 99 12.67 -2.13 13.39
C VAL A 99 13.64 -2.68 12.35
N PHE A 100 13.45 -3.93 11.97
CA PHE A 100 14.28 -4.62 10.98
C PHE A 100 13.41 -4.92 9.75
N THR A 101 13.84 -4.44 8.59
CA THR A 101 13.15 -4.67 7.32
C THR A 101 13.85 -5.79 6.56
N PHE A 102 13.12 -6.84 6.22
CA PHE A 102 13.65 -7.99 5.49
C PHE A 102 13.12 -8.02 4.06
N PRO A 103 13.90 -8.51 3.09
CA PRO A 103 13.46 -8.59 1.69
C PRO A 103 12.34 -9.62 1.48
N SER A 104 12.30 -10.63 2.35
CA SER A 104 11.31 -11.70 2.30
C SER A 104 11.22 -12.42 3.63
N ARG A 105 10.17 -13.22 3.81
CA ARG A 105 10.00 -14.08 4.99
C ARG A 105 11.08 -15.16 5.08
N ASP A 106 11.57 -15.65 3.95
CA ASP A 106 12.63 -16.66 3.93
C ASP A 106 13.95 -16.11 4.48
N ALA A 107 14.18 -14.81 4.36
CA ALA A 107 15.34 -14.16 4.95
C ALA A 107 15.35 -14.19 6.49
N LEU A 108 14.22 -14.47 7.15
CA LEU A 108 14.19 -14.71 8.61
C LEU A 108 14.68 -16.10 8.99
N ASN A 109 14.60 -17.08 8.09
CA ASN A 109 15.00 -18.46 8.35
C ASN A 109 16.46 -18.62 7.92
N LEU A 110 17.37 -18.63 8.89
CA LEU A 110 18.79 -18.93 8.72
C LEU A 110 19.04 -20.36 8.22
#